data_AF-A0A0R2CMJ2-F1
#
_entry.id   AF-A0A0R2CMJ2-F1
#
_cell.length_a   1.000
_cell.length_b   1.000
_cell.length_c   1.000
_cell.angle_alpha   90.00
_cell.angle_beta   90.00
_cell.angle_gamma   90.00
#
_symmetry.space_group_name_H-M   'P 1'
#
loop_
_entity.id
_entity.type
_entity.pdbx_description
1 polymer ?
#
loop_
_entity_poly.entity_id
_entity_poly.type
_entity_poly.pdbx_seq_one_letter_code
_entity_poly.pdbx_strand_id
1 'polypeptide(L)'
;MFGFLLLNTFLGYIPIELSFHIKTNSKQQSALVFWPLTIVWLLFYPNAPYILTDLLHLSWLNPNDLNGMLKLDGHIWFLYTCLLISALTCAFIGFWGLLHVARSLDNRLHLSSELFGFLTTCGLIFLTSIGLYIGRFLRVHTVYLIIKPKFYVDLFLNMWNRQMIIFVIMMTIIQLVIYWIYTLITAAQQD
;
A
#
# COMPACT_ATOMS: atom_id res chain seq x y z
N MET A 1 17.95 1.57 -15.13
CA MET A 1 17.82 1.74 -13.66
C MET A 1 16.70 2.71 -13.29
N PHE A 2 16.63 3.91 -13.89
CA PHE A 2 15.54 4.87 -13.66
C PHE A 2 14.13 4.35 -14.00
N GLY A 3 13.99 3.49 -15.01
CA GLY A 3 12.68 2.97 -15.42
C GLY A 3 11.92 2.20 -14.33
N PHE A 4 12.62 1.45 -13.46
CA PHE A 4 11.97 0.69 -12.38
C PHE A 4 11.47 1.63 -11.28
N LEU A 5 12.30 2.59 -10.86
CA LEU A 5 11.95 3.59 -9.85
C LEU A 5 10.78 4.46 -10.31
N LEU A 6 10.88 4.98 -11.55
CA LEU A 6 9.89 5.88 -12.12
C LEU A 6 8.54 5.17 -12.33
N LEU A 7 8.58 3.91 -12.80
CA LEU A 7 7.39 3.07 -12.93
C LEU A 7 6.76 2.82 -11.55
N ASN A 8 7.53 2.45 -10.53
CA ASN A 8 6.98 2.18 -9.19
C ASN A 8 6.42 3.44 -8.52
N THR A 9 7.08 4.58 -8.65
CA THR A 9 6.55 5.87 -8.18
C THR A 9 5.27 6.26 -8.91
N PHE A 10 5.21 6.04 -10.22
CA PHE A 10 4.00 6.29 -11.00
C PHE A 10 2.84 5.36 -10.57
N LEU A 11 3.11 4.07 -10.39
CA LEU A 11 2.12 3.11 -9.89
C LEU A 11 1.66 3.42 -8.46
N GLY A 12 2.54 3.94 -7.61
CA GLY A 12 2.20 4.38 -6.25
C GLY A 12 1.38 5.67 -6.19
N TYR A 13 1.44 6.51 -7.24
CA TYR A 13 0.63 7.73 -7.35
C TYR A 13 -0.84 7.45 -7.73
N ILE A 14 -1.10 6.41 -8.53
CA ILE A 14 -2.45 6.00 -8.95
C ILE A 14 -3.43 5.83 -7.76
N PRO A 15 -3.12 5.04 -6.71
CA PRO A 15 -4.06 4.86 -5.60
C PRO A 15 -4.29 6.14 -4.79
N ILE A 16 -3.32 7.06 -4.77
CA ILE A 16 -3.46 8.35 -4.11
C ILE A 16 -4.50 9.19 -4.85
N GLU A 17 -4.37 9.35 -6.17
CA GLU A 17 -5.35 10.06 -7.00
C GLU A 17 -6.74 9.42 -6.89
N LEU A 18 -6.82 8.09 -6.95
CA LEU A 18 -8.09 7.38 -6.80
C LEU A 18 -8.74 7.63 -5.43
N SER A 19 -7.94 7.75 -4.36
CA SER A 19 -8.45 8.05 -3.02
C SER A 19 -9.10 9.43 -2.92
N PHE A 20 -8.59 10.43 -3.67
CA PHE A 20 -9.20 11.76 -3.76
C PHE A 20 -10.51 11.76 -4.55
N HIS A 21 -10.64 10.86 -5.53
CA HIS A 21 -11.86 10.74 -6.33
C HIS A 21 -12.99 9.99 -5.60
N ILE A 22 -12.66 9.20 -4.57
CA ILE A 22 -13.65 8.60 -3.69
C ILE A 22 -14.15 9.68 -2.75
N LYS A 23 -15.42 10.08 -2.86
CA LYS A 23 -15.99 11.12 -1.98
C LYS A 23 -16.16 10.59 -0.56
N THR A 24 -15.73 11.37 0.44
CA THR A 24 -15.93 11.08 1.88
C THR A 24 -17.39 10.84 2.21
N ASN A 25 -18.28 11.57 1.54
CA ASN A 25 -19.72 11.42 1.68
C ASN A 25 -20.26 10.48 0.60
N SER A 26 -20.14 9.18 0.86
CA SER A 26 -20.50 8.11 -0.08
C SER A 26 -21.96 8.16 -0.56
N LYS A 27 -22.85 8.83 0.17
CA LYS A 27 -24.26 9.05 -0.22
C LYS A 27 -24.43 9.96 -1.43
N GLN A 28 -23.46 10.84 -1.69
CA GLN A 28 -23.51 11.78 -2.81
C GLN A 28 -22.87 11.21 -4.10
N GLN A 29 -22.36 9.98 -4.03
CA GLN A 29 -21.78 9.25 -5.15
C GLN A 29 -22.63 8.02 -5.46
N SER A 30 -22.88 7.76 -6.74
CA SER A 30 -23.70 6.61 -7.14
C SER A 30 -23.00 5.31 -6.78
N ALA A 31 -23.78 4.30 -6.37
CA ALA A 31 -23.26 2.97 -6.01
C ALA A 31 -22.44 2.32 -7.12
N LEU A 32 -22.86 2.58 -8.37
CA LEU A 32 -22.23 2.06 -9.58
C LEU A 32 -20.87 2.68 -9.87
N VAL A 33 -20.57 3.86 -9.33
CA VAL A 33 -19.24 4.49 -9.46
C VAL A 33 -18.38 4.17 -8.22
N PHE A 34 -18.98 4.17 -7.03
CA PHE A 34 -18.24 3.92 -5.78
C PHE A 34 -17.61 2.52 -5.73
N TRP A 35 -18.38 1.46 -6.01
CA TRP A 35 -17.87 0.08 -5.87
C TRP A 35 -16.72 -0.25 -6.82
N PRO A 36 -16.81 0.01 -8.14
CA PRO A 36 -15.69 -0.23 -9.04
C PRO A 36 -14.47 0.62 -8.67
N LEU A 37 -14.68 1.88 -8.27
CA LEU A 37 -13.59 2.77 -7.88
C LEU A 37 -12.85 2.27 -6.64
N THR A 38 -13.57 1.79 -5.62
CA THR A 38 -12.98 1.19 -4.42
C THR A 38 -12.26 -0.12 -4.73
N ILE A 39 -12.78 -0.96 -5.64
CA ILE A 39 -12.12 -2.19 -6.07
C ILE A 39 -10.82 -1.89 -6.81
N VAL A 40 -10.86 -0.95 -7.77
CA VAL A 40 -9.68 -0.50 -8.50
C VAL A 40 -8.69 0.14 -7.53
N TRP A 41 -9.14 0.98 -6.61
CA TRP A 41 -8.30 1.53 -5.56
C TRP A 41 -7.62 0.44 -4.74
N LEU A 42 -8.36 -0.58 -4.29
CA LEU A 42 -7.80 -1.68 -3.50
C LEU A 42 -6.77 -2.51 -4.29
N LEU A 43 -6.94 -2.64 -5.60
CA LEU A 43 -5.98 -3.32 -6.48
C LEU A 43 -4.68 -2.53 -6.64
N PHE A 44 -4.77 -1.20 -6.72
CA PHE A 44 -3.60 -0.33 -6.90
C PHE A 44 -2.97 0.14 -5.59
N TYR A 45 -3.73 0.13 -4.49
CA TYR A 45 -3.29 0.58 -3.18
C TYR A 45 -2.00 -0.08 -2.69
N PRO A 46 -1.80 -1.40 -2.85
CA PRO A 46 -0.56 -2.05 -2.44
C PRO A 46 0.70 -1.39 -3.00
N ASN A 47 0.62 -0.71 -4.15
CA ASN A 47 1.74 -0.03 -4.79
C ASN A 47 2.21 1.22 -4.02
N ALA A 48 1.41 1.80 -3.12
CA ALA A 48 1.83 2.93 -2.30
C ALA A 48 2.85 2.52 -1.20
N PRO A 49 2.54 1.57 -0.29
CA PRO A 49 3.53 1.04 0.66
C PRO A 49 4.60 0.16 -0.02
N TYR A 50 4.35 -0.32 -1.25
CA TYR A 50 5.34 -1.07 -2.05
C TYR A 50 6.66 -0.32 -2.19
N ILE A 51 6.65 1.00 -2.40
CA ILE A 51 7.88 1.77 -2.63
C ILE A 51 8.82 1.73 -1.40
N LEU A 52 8.30 1.57 -0.18
CA LEU A 52 9.14 1.38 1.01
C LEU A 52 10.00 0.12 0.92
N THR A 53 9.43 -0.97 0.40
CA THR A 53 10.19 -2.21 0.19
C THR A 53 11.18 -2.13 -0.98
N ASP A 54 11.05 -1.15 -1.88
CA ASP A 54 12.06 -0.90 -2.91
C ASP A 54 13.34 -0.28 -2.35
N LEU A 55 13.29 0.28 -1.13
CA LEU A 55 14.50 0.73 -0.45
C LEU A 55 15.49 -0.43 -0.25
N LEU A 56 15.01 -1.68 -0.17
CA LEU A 56 15.88 -2.87 -0.11
C LEU A 56 16.69 -3.06 -1.40
N HIS A 57 16.20 -2.60 -2.55
CA HIS A 57 16.95 -2.66 -3.81
C HIS A 57 18.11 -1.67 -3.86
N LEU A 58 18.17 -0.67 -2.96
CA LEU A 58 19.37 0.15 -2.80
C LEU A 58 20.57 -0.68 -2.35
N SER A 59 20.36 -1.85 -1.72
CA SER A 59 21.45 -2.79 -1.43
C SER A 59 22.18 -3.24 -2.69
N TRP A 60 21.51 -3.28 -3.85
CA TRP A 60 22.13 -3.63 -5.13
C TRP A 60 23.11 -2.57 -5.65
N LEU A 61 23.05 -1.34 -5.12
CA LEU A 61 24.03 -0.30 -5.44
C LEU A 61 25.39 -0.54 -4.76
N ASN A 62 25.52 -1.59 -3.95
CA ASN A 62 26.69 -1.88 -3.13
C ASN A 62 27.19 -0.61 -2.40
N PRO A 63 26.34 -0.01 -1.55
CA PRO A 63 26.70 1.19 -0.81
C PRO A 63 27.82 0.94 0.19
N ASN A 64 28.21 -0.31 0.43
CA ASN A 64 29.30 -0.67 1.32
C ASN A 64 30.64 -0.66 0.56
N ASP A 65 31.64 -0.04 1.16
CA ASP A 65 33.04 -0.08 0.76
C ASP A 65 33.69 -1.40 1.23
N LEU A 66 34.91 -1.68 0.77
CA LEU A 66 35.66 -2.91 1.08
C LEU A 66 35.86 -3.16 2.58
N ASN A 67 35.77 -2.10 3.40
CA ASN A 67 35.86 -2.14 4.86
C ASN A 67 34.51 -2.29 5.58
N GLY A 68 33.41 -2.49 4.84
CA GLY A 68 32.05 -2.53 5.38
C GLY A 68 31.46 -1.16 5.74
N MET A 69 32.17 -0.07 5.45
CA MET A 69 31.70 1.32 5.69
C MET A 69 30.86 1.82 4.53
N LEU A 70 29.93 2.75 4.77
CA LEU A 70 29.14 3.36 3.70
C LEU A 70 30.01 4.23 2.79
N LYS A 71 29.94 4.00 1.47
CA LYS A 71 30.56 4.82 0.44
C LYS A 71 29.95 6.21 0.47
N LEU A 72 30.79 7.22 0.59
CA LEU A 72 30.40 8.62 0.47
C LEU A 72 30.38 9.05 -1.00
N ASP A 73 29.50 8.44 -1.79
CA ASP A 73 29.29 8.79 -3.20
C ASP A 73 28.04 9.66 -3.36
N GLY A 74 28.22 10.91 -3.78
CA GLY A 74 27.14 11.88 -3.93
C GLY A 74 26.02 11.40 -4.85
N HIS A 75 26.31 10.56 -5.85
CA HIS A 75 25.29 10.03 -6.76
C HIS A 75 24.39 8.99 -6.06
N ILE A 76 24.97 8.12 -5.23
CA ILE A 76 24.22 7.11 -4.46
C ILE A 76 23.33 7.79 -3.42
N TRP A 77 23.87 8.79 -2.70
CA TRP A 77 23.11 9.54 -1.70
C TRP A 77 21.98 10.38 -2.32
N PHE A 78 22.18 10.93 -3.52
CA PHE A 78 21.11 11.62 -4.26
C PHE A 78 19.97 10.65 -4.63
N LEU A 79 20.30 9.49 -5.21
CA LEU A 79 19.30 8.46 -5.54
C LEU A 79 18.57 7.93 -4.30
N TYR A 80 19.30 7.70 -3.20
CA TYR A 80 18.73 7.35 -1.90
C TYR A 80 17.72 8.39 -1.43
N THR A 81 18.09 9.67 -1.47
CA THR A 81 17.23 10.77 -1.02
C THR A 81 15.97 10.87 -1.86
N CYS A 82 16.08 10.81 -3.20
CA CYS A 82 14.91 10.81 -4.08
C CYS A 82 13.98 9.62 -3.80
N LEU A 83 14.54 8.41 -3.66
CA LEU A 83 13.75 7.22 -3.38
C LEU A 83 13.08 7.31 -2.02
N LEU A 84 13.80 7.74 -0.99
CA LEU A 84 13.28 7.88 0.38
C LEU A 84 12.13 8.88 0.44
N ILE A 85 12.29 10.06 -0.18
CA ILE A 85 11.20 11.05 -0.26
C ILE A 85 9.98 10.43 -0.94
N SER A 86 10.16 9.81 -2.11
CA SER A 86 9.04 9.18 -2.83
C SER A 86 8.35 8.08 -2.02
N ALA A 87 9.12 7.26 -1.30
CA ALA A 87 8.63 6.15 -0.50
C ALA A 87 7.84 6.65 0.71
N LEU A 88 8.38 7.64 1.43
CA LEU A 88 7.71 8.23 2.58
C LEU A 88 6.43 8.95 2.15
N THR A 89 6.49 9.77 1.10
CA THR A 89 5.31 10.48 0.58
C THR A 89 4.21 9.50 0.15
N CYS A 90 4.54 8.46 -0.61
CA CYS A 90 3.56 7.45 -1.00
C CYS A 90 3.02 6.67 0.20
N ALA A 91 3.87 6.31 1.16
CA ALA A 91 3.43 5.58 2.34
C ALA A 91 2.47 6.39 3.22
N PHE A 92 2.80 7.64 3.52
CA PHE A 92 1.96 8.49 4.39
C PHE A 92 0.67 8.93 3.69
N ILE A 93 0.74 9.41 2.45
CA ILE A 93 -0.44 9.84 1.71
C ILE A 93 -1.31 8.63 1.34
N GLY A 94 -0.69 7.51 0.96
CA GLY A 94 -1.39 6.24 0.77
C GLY A 94 -2.15 5.84 2.03
N PHE A 95 -1.47 5.79 3.18
CA PHE A 95 -2.10 5.44 4.45
C PHE A 95 -3.27 6.36 4.82
N TRP A 96 -3.13 7.66 4.58
CA TRP A 96 -4.25 8.61 4.72
C TRP A 96 -5.43 8.26 3.79
N GLY A 97 -5.15 7.90 2.54
CA GLY A 97 -6.15 7.41 1.59
C GLY A 97 -6.87 6.15 2.07
N LEU A 98 -6.17 5.23 2.75
CA LEU A 98 -6.79 4.03 3.34
C LEU A 98 -7.78 4.37 4.44
N LEU A 99 -7.40 5.25 5.36
CA LEU A 99 -8.30 5.78 6.39
C LEU A 99 -9.52 6.48 5.79
N HIS A 100 -9.29 7.24 4.72
CA HIS A 100 -10.35 7.94 4.00
C HIS A 100 -11.36 6.97 3.36
N VAL A 101 -10.88 5.91 2.72
CA VAL A 101 -11.72 4.86 2.14
C VAL A 101 -12.46 4.07 3.22
N ALA A 102 -11.79 3.75 4.34
CA ALA A 102 -12.42 3.08 5.49
C ALA A 102 -13.62 3.88 6.01
N ARG A 103 -13.43 5.17 6.29
CA ARG A 103 -14.52 6.07 6.73
C ARG A 103 -15.63 6.19 5.70
N SER A 104 -15.28 6.26 4.41
CA SER A 104 -16.25 6.34 3.33
C SER A 104 -17.11 5.06 3.24
N LEU A 105 -16.53 3.90 3.54
CA LEU A 105 -17.22 2.61 3.61
C LEU A 105 -18.15 2.55 4.84
N ASP A 106 -17.67 2.95 6.02
CA ASP A 106 -18.47 2.97 7.26
C ASP A 106 -19.69 3.89 7.14
N ASN A 107 -19.49 5.10 6.59
CA ASN A 107 -20.56 6.07 6.32
C ASN A 107 -21.64 5.52 5.38
N ARG A 108 -21.24 4.64 4.46
CA ARG A 108 -22.15 4.03 3.48
C ARG A 108 -22.92 2.86 4.05
N LEU A 109 -22.28 2.07 4.89
CA LEU A 109 -22.86 0.90 5.56
C LEU A 109 -23.69 1.27 6.80
N HIS A 110 -23.79 2.58 7.14
CA HIS A 110 -24.44 3.09 8.35
C HIS A 110 -23.86 2.48 9.63
N LEU A 111 -22.56 2.17 9.62
CA LEU A 111 -21.85 1.65 10.78
C LEU A 111 -21.42 2.84 11.64
N SER A 112 -22.32 3.29 12.52
CA SER A 112 -22.13 4.50 13.35
C SER A 112 -21.30 4.27 14.61
N SER A 113 -20.83 3.05 14.85
CA SER A 113 -20.08 2.69 16.06
C SER A 113 -18.58 2.66 15.78
N GLU A 114 -17.80 3.26 16.69
CA GLU A 114 -16.34 3.32 16.63
C GLU A 114 -15.70 1.92 16.51
N LEU A 115 -16.31 0.91 17.13
CA LEU A 115 -15.85 -0.48 17.05
C LEU A 115 -15.92 -1.03 15.62
N PHE A 116 -16.99 -0.70 14.88
CA PHE A 116 -17.13 -1.14 13.50
C PHE A 116 -16.15 -0.42 12.59
N GLY A 117 -15.91 0.88 12.80
CA GLY A 117 -14.90 1.61 12.02
C GLY A 117 -13.47 1.11 12.25
N PHE A 118 -13.15 0.73 13.49
CA PHE A 118 -11.90 0.04 13.80
C PHE A 118 -11.82 -1.31 13.07
N LEU A 119 -12.87 -2.12 13.12
CA LEU A 119 -12.89 -3.44 12.48
C LEU A 119 -12.78 -3.35 10.95
N THR A 120 -13.47 -2.39 10.33
CA THR A 120 -13.35 -2.09 8.89
C THR A 120 -11.90 -1.71 8.54
N THR A 121 -11.28 -0.84 9.34
CA THR A 121 -9.90 -0.41 9.13
C THR A 121 -8.92 -1.57 9.27
N CYS A 122 -9.05 -2.40 10.30
CA CYS A 122 -8.24 -3.61 10.46
C CYS A 122 -8.41 -4.59 9.30
N GLY A 123 -9.66 -4.80 8.84
CA GLY A 123 -9.96 -5.64 7.68
C GLY A 123 -9.30 -5.12 6.40
N LEU A 124 -9.36 -3.81 6.16
CA LEU A 124 -8.69 -3.18 5.03
C LEU A 124 -7.17 -3.30 5.14
N ILE A 125 -6.57 -3.05 6.30
CA ILE A 125 -5.12 -3.22 6.53
C ILE A 125 -4.67 -4.66 6.24
N PHE A 126 -5.45 -5.65 6.67
CA PHE A 126 -5.12 -7.05 6.38
C PHE A 126 -5.21 -7.35 4.87
N LEU A 127 -6.27 -6.86 4.21
CA LEU A 127 -6.47 -7.06 2.78
C LEU A 127 -5.40 -6.36 1.94
N THR A 128 -4.96 -5.17 2.35
CA THR A 128 -3.88 -4.45 1.67
C THR A 128 -2.52 -5.10 1.91
N SER A 129 -2.26 -5.69 3.07
CA SER A 129 -1.07 -6.52 3.31
C SER A 129 -1.01 -7.74 2.39
N ILE A 130 -2.14 -8.41 2.16
CA ILE A 130 -2.24 -9.50 1.16
C ILE A 130 -1.95 -8.95 -0.24
N GLY A 131 -2.57 -7.83 -0.61
CA GLY A 131 -2.32 -7.16 -1.88
C GLY A 131 -0.84 -6.80 -2.09
N LEU A 132 -0.13 -6.44 -1.01
CA LEU A 132 1.29 -6.12 -1.03
C LEU A 132 2.13 -7.36 -1.36
N TYR A 133 1.79 -8.51 -0.78
CA TYR A 133 2.41 -9.79 -1.13
C TYR A 133 2.17 -10.16 -2.61
N ILE A 134 0.92 -10.01 -3.08
CA ILE A 134 0.57 -10.29 -4.49
C ILE A 134 1.38 -9.40 -5.43
N GLY A 135 1.42 -8.09 -5.15
CA GLY A 135 2.18 -7.14 -5.96
C GLY A 135 3.69 -7.40 -5.96
N ARG A 136 4.27 -7.80 -4.82
CA ARG A 136 5.71 -8.05 -4.68
C ARG A 136 6.19 -9.37 -5.25
N PHE A 137 5.51 -10.46 -4.91
CA PHE A 137 6.01 -11.81 -5.16
C PHE A 137 5.34 -12.48 -6.35
N LEU A 138 4.04 -12.26 -6.57
CA LEU A 138 3.33 -12.87 -7.69
C LEU A 138 3.53 -12.07 -8.99
N ARG A 139 3.90 -10.78 -8.92
CA ARG A 139 4.16 -9.86 -10.06
C ARG A 139 3.20 -10.12 -11.23
N VAL A 140 1.91 -10.14 -10.90
CA VAL A 140 0.85 -10.57 -11.82
C VAL A 140 0.75 -9.56 -12.96
N HIS A 141 1.23 -9.92 -14.14
CA HIS A 141 1.04 -9.11 -15.34
C HIS A 141 -0.42 -9.24 -15.82
N THR A 142 -1.13 -8.11 -15.92
CA THR A 142 -2.56 -8.03 -16.28
C THR A 142 -2.90 -8.76 -17.58
N VAL A 143 -1.97 -8.80 -18.53
CA VAL A 143 -2.11 -9.50 -19.82
C VAL A 143 -2.27 -11.01 -19.63
N TYR A 144 -1.54 -11.60 -18.69
CA TYR A 144 -1.57 -13.04 -18.47
C TYR A 144 -2.81 -13.49 -17.67
N LEU A 145 -3.38 -12.60 -16.85
CA LEU A 145 -4.64 -12.85 -16.14
C LEU A 145 -5.78 -13.17 -17.10
N ILE A 146 -5.81 -12.50 -18.25
CA ILE A 146 -6.84 -12.66 -19.30
C ILE A 146 -6.55 -13.90 -20.15
N ILE A 147 -5.27 -14.22 -20.41
CA ILE A 147 -4.88 -15.34 -21.27
C ILE A 147 -4.97 -16.69 -20.55
N LYS A 148 -4.71 -16.75 -19.23
CA LYS A 148 -4.73 -18.01 -18.46
C LYS A 148 -5.41 -17.85 -17.08
N PRO A 149 -6.74 -17.62 -17.04
CA PRO A 149 -7.46 -17.38 -15.79
C PRO A 149 -7.34 -18.56 -14.78
N LYS A 150 -7.38 -19.82 -15.26
CA LYS A 150 -7.24 -21.01 -14.40
C LYS A 150 -5.89 -21.06 -13.66
N PHE A 151 -4.80 -20.69 -14.34
CA PHE A 151 -3.47 -20.66 -13.74
C PHE A 151 -3.38 -19.65 -12.59
N TYR A 152 -4.01 -18.48 -12.74
CA TYR A 152 -4.03 -17.47 -11.68
C TYR A 152 -4.93 -17.86 -10.50
N VAL A 153 -6.06 -18.53 -10.74
CA VAL A 153 -6.89 -19.06 -9.65
C VAL A 153 -6.11 -20.11 -8.85
N ASP A 154 -5.44 -21.05 -9.53
CA ASP A 154 -4.60 -22.04 -8.86
C ASP A 154 -3.41 -21.40 -8.14
N LEU A 155 -2.84 -20.32 -8.69
CA LEU A 155 -1.79 -19.54 -8.03
C LEU A 155 -2.30 -18.88 -6.74
N PHE A 156 -3.51 -18.28 -6.76
CA PHE A 156 -4.12 -17.67 -5.58
C PHE A 156 -4.56 -18.69 -4.52
N LEU A 157 -4.87 -19.93 -4.92
CA LEU A 157 -5.19 -21.01 -3.99
C LEU A 157 -3.93 -21.66 -3.41
N ASN A 158 -2.83 -21.71 -4.15
CA ASN A 158 -1.57 -22.32 -3.70
C ASN A 158 -0.58 -21.33 -3.07
N MET A 159 -0.85 -20.01 -3.12
CA MET A 159 0.04 -18.99 -2.53
C MET A 159 0.10 -19.03 -1.00
N TRP A 160 -0.82 -19.75 -0.34
CA TRP A 160 -0.96 -19.82 1.12
C TRP A 160 0.11 -20.72 1.75
N ASN A 161 1.35 -20.23 1.74
CA ASN A 161 2.49 -20.85 2.42
C ASN A 161 2.79 -20.10 3.74
N ARG A 162 3.47 -20.77 4.68
CA ARG A 162 3.96 -20.21 5.95
C ARG A 162 4.71 -18.89 5.75
N GLN A 163 5.53 -18.78 4.71
CA GLN A 163 6.29 -17.56 4.40
C GLN A 163 5.38 -16.38 4.01
N MET A 164 4.33 -16.64 3.22
CA MET A 164 3.34 -15.63 2.83
C MET A 164 2.60 -15.10 4.06
N ILE A 165 2.16 -16.01 4.94
CA ILE A 165 1.44 -15.65 6.17
C ILE A 165 2.32 -14.80 7.09
N ILE A 166 3.59 -15.20 7.30
CA ILE A 166 4.55 -14.42 8.11
C ILE A 166 4.72 -13.02 7.54
N PHE A 167 4.91 -12.90 6.23
CA PHE A 167 5.05 -11.59 5.57
C PHE A 167 3.80 -10.72 5.74
N VAL A 168 2.61 -11.27 5.51
CA VAL A 168 1.34 -10.54 5.68
C VAL A 168 1.18 -10.06 7.12
N ILE A 169 1.47 -10.91 8.12
CA ILE A 169 1.41 -10.53 9.54
C ILE A 169 2.39 -9.39 9.83
N MET A 170 3.64 -9.48 9.36
CA MET A 170 4.64 -8.41 9.55
C MET A 170 4.18 -7.08 8.95
N MET A 171 3.68 -7.08 7.71
CA MET A 171 3.20 -5.87 7.06
C MET A 171 1.92 -5.31 7.72
N THR A 172 1.05 -6.19 8.22
CA THR A 172 -0.14 -5.80 8.99
C THR A 172 0.26 -5.14 10.31
N ILE A 173 1.25 -5.68 11.04
CA ILE A 173 1.76 -5.07 12.27
C ILE A 173 2.32 -3.68 12.00
N ILE A 174 3.12 -3.51 10.94
CA ILE A 174 3.67 -2.19 10.56
C ILE A 174 2.53 -1.18 10.31
N GLN A 175 1.51 -1.56 9.53
CA GLN A 175 0.37 -0.68 9.25
C GLN A 175 -0.48 -0.40 10.50
N LEU A 176 -0.63 -1.36 11.41
CA LEU A 176 -1.33 -1.15 12.69
C LEU A 176 -0.57 -0.19 13.61
N VAL A 177 0.76 -0.21 13.61
CA VAL A 177 1.56 0.77 14.35
C VAL A 177 1.33 2.18 13.80
N ILE A 178 1.31 2.33 12.47
CA ILE A 178 1.01 3.63 11.83
C ILE A 178 -0.42 4.08 12.18
N TYR A 179 -1.39 3.15 12.18
CA TYR A 179 -2.76 3.44 12.62
C TYR A 179 -2.80 3.93 14.06
N TRP A 180 -2.09 3.26 14.97
CA TRP A 180 -2.04 3.63 16.38
C TRP A 180 -1.43 5.02 16.58
N ILE A 181 -0.33 5.33 15.90
CA ILE A 181 0.28 6.67 15.91
C ILE A 181 -0.72 7.72 15.41
N TYR A 182 -1.43 7.43 14.32
CA TYR A 182 -2.47 8.33 13.81
C TYR A 182 -3.56 8.60 14.85
N THR A 183 -4.06 7.55 15.53
CA THR A 183 -5.08 7.71 16.57
C THR A 183 -4.61 8.57 17.75
N LEU A 184 -3.35 8.45 18.16
CA LEU A 184 -2.76 9.28 19.22
C LEU A 184 -2.70 10.76 18.82
N ILE A 185 -2.26 11.05 17.59
CA ILE A 185 -2.17 12.41 17.07
C ILE A 185 -3.57 13.05 17.02
N THR A 186 -4.58 12.31 16.57
CA THR A 186 -5.94 12.83 16.51
C THR A 186 -6.56 13.04 17.88
N ALA A 187 -6.24 12.19 18.87
CA ALA A 187 -6.71 12.38 20.24
C ALA A 187 -6.09 13.66 20.85
N ALA A 188 -4.79 13.90 20.63
CA ALA A 188 -4.10 15.08 21.12
C ALA A 188 -4.57 16.42 20.49
N GLN A 189 -5.31 16.37 19.38
CA GLN A 189 -5.92 17.57 18.76
C GLN A 189 -7.30 17.92 19.33
N GLN A 190 -7.87 17.05 20.16
CA GLN A 190 -9.20 17.24 20.76
C GLN A 190 -9.13 17.79 22.20
N ASP A 191 -7.93 17.80 22.79
CA ASP A 191 -7.61 18.43 24.09
C ASP A 191 -7.11 19.87 23.90
#